data_AF-A0A2A5JMD0-F1
#
_entry.id   AF-A0A2A5JMD0-F1
#
_cell.length_a   1.000
_cell.length_b   1.000
_cell.length_c   1.000
_cell.angle_alpha   90.00
_cell.angle_beta   90.00
_cell.angle_gamma   90.00
#
_symmetry.space_group_name_H-M   'P 1'
#
loop_
_entity.id
_entity.type
_entity.pdbx_description
1 polymer ?
#
loop_
_entity_poly.entity_id
_entity_poly.type
_entity_poly.pdbx_seq_one_letter_code
_entity_poly.pdbx_strand_id
1 'polypeptide(L)'
;MSNKIRELWSLRLNPSDFRNIERVEGDNPKSGNGQLYIQIPKGLVTDLLTFIRKDYPENGMVHSLEVYDIKSPESEPEVLEFRSKSMGRMRTSKQNRHRNTRLSAWLPKRGFPTLEPFASIEDAQRVLEEYGCVHLFLARLESSKVFVGFTKGQPPTKSDASQPFSDLLWGESKGGYWSSGS
;
A
#
# COMPACT_ATOMS: atom_id res chain seq x y z
N MET A 1 -8.49 -26.08 2.64
CA MET A 1 -7.52 -25.28 1.86
C MET A 1 -6.68 -24.50 2.85
N SER A 2 -5.36 -24.51 2.70
CA SER A 2 -4.43 -23.85 3.62
C SER A 2 -4.45 -22.34 3.38
N ASN A 3 -4.78 -21.56 4.40
CA ASN A 3 -4.75 -20.09 4.38
C ASN A 3 -3.36 -19.54 4.69
N LYS A 4 -2.30 -20.32 4.44
CA LYS A 4 -0.93 -19.88 4.71
C LYS A 4 -0.50 -18.85 3.68
N ILE A 5 0.14 -17.79 4.19
CA ILE A 5 0.77 -16.76 3.37
C ILE A 5 2.05 -17.37 2.78
N ARG A 6 2.16 -17.32 1.45
CA ARG A 6 3.31 -17.79 0.68
C ARG A 6 4.27 -16.64 0.38
N GLU A 7 3.73 -15.48 0.03
CA GLU A 7 4.50 -14.29 -0.32
C GLU A 7 3.85 -13.06 0.33
N LEU A 8 4.66 -12.11 0.77
CA LEU A 8 4.22 -10.83 1.28
C LEU A 8 5.03 -9.72 0.62
N TRP A 9 4.36 -8.65 0.22
CA TRP A 9 5.00 -7.38 -0.07
C TRP A 9 4.36 -6.30 0.80
N SER A 10 5.16 -5.38 1.32
CA SER A 10 4.66 -4.26 2.11
C SER A 10 5.39 -2.95 1.81
N LEU A 11 4.72 -1.85 2.16
CA LEU A 11 5.23 -0.50 2.05
C LEU A 11 4.73 0.34 3.22
N ARG A 12 5.66 0.95 3.97
CA ARG A 12 5.31 1.98 4.96
C ARG A 12 4.82 3.23 4.25
N LEU A 13 3.62 3.68 4.62
CA LEU A 13 3.05 4.92 4.11
C LEU A 13 3.80 6.10 4.72
N ASN A 14 4.29 7.00 3.87
CA ASN A 14 4.95 8.23 4.32
C ASN A 14 3.96 9.41 4.38
N PRO A 15 4.25 10.47 5.15
CA PRO A 15 3.33 11.60 5.33
C PRO A 15 2.94 12.30 4.02
N SER A 16 3.89 12.48 3.10
CA SER A 16 3.63 13.11 1.80
C SER A 16 2.63 12.30 0.99
N ASP A 17 2.84 10.99 0.86
CA ASP A 17 1.94 10.10 0.13
C ASP A 17 0.57 9.99 0.80
N PHE A 18 0.53 9.93 2.14
CA PHE A 18 -0.74 9.92 2.88
C PHE A 18 -1.54 11.20 2.66
N ARG A 19 -0.92 12.37 2.82
CA ARG A 19 -1.55 13.65 2.49
C ARG A 19 -2.10 13.63 1.06
N ASN A 20 -1.26 13.23 0.12
CA ASN A 20 -1.57 13.23 -1.30
C ASN A 20 -2.81 12.41 -1.67
N ILE A 21 -3.00 11.22 -1.06
CA ILE A 21 -4.18 10.39 -1.33
C ILE A 21 -5.47 10.90 -0.66
N GLU A 22 -5.35 11.71 0.40
CA GLU A 22 -6.49 12.30 1.11
C GLU A 22 -6.91 13.70 0.58
N ARG A 23 -6.23 14.29 -0.41
CA ARG A 23 -6.57 15.63 -0.92
C ARG A 23 -7.95 15.71 -1.56
N VAL A 24 -8.69 16.77 -1.23
CA VAL A 24 -10.01 17.12 -1.79
C VAL A 24 -9.93 18.04 -3.01
N GLU A 25 -11.06 18.31 -3.68
CA GLU A 25 -11.11 19.07 -4.95
C GLU A 25 -10.40 20.43 -4.91
N GLY A 26 -10.70 21.21 -3.87
CA GLY A 26 -10.14 22.55 -3.65
C GLY A 26 -8.72 22.58 -3.09
N ASP A 27 -8.14 21.44 -2.70
CA ASP A 27 -6.81 21.36 -2.10
C ASP A 27 -5.75 21.00 -3.14
N ASN A 28 -5.91 21.27 -4.44
CA ASN A 28 -4.87 20.98 -5.44
C ASN A 28 -3.84 22.11 -5.54
N PRO A 29 -2.55 21.83 -5.85
CA PRO A 29 -1.58 22.88 -6.09
C PRO A 29 -1.93 23.62 -7.39
N LYS A 30 -1.75 24.95 -7.40
CA LYS A 30 -2.00 25.79 -8.59
C LYS A 30 -1.12 25.43 -9.80
N SER A 31 0.05 24.83 -9.57
CA SER A 31 1.03 24.45 -10.60
C SER A 31 0.76 23.11 -11.31
N GLY A 32 -0.44 22.55 -11.15
CA GLY A 32 -0.87 21.33 -11.84
C GLY A 32 -0.96 20.12 -10.91
N ASN A 33 -1.77 19.13 -11.37
CA ASN A 33 -2.16 17.88 -10.71
C ASN A 33 -1.20 17.45 -9.59
N GLY A 34 -1.55 17.80 -8.36
CA GLY A 34 -0.88 17.31 -7.17
C GLY A 34 -0.71 15.80 -7.24
N GLN A 35 0.37 15.28 -6.67
CA GLN A 35 0.59 13.84 -6.64
C GLN A 35 -0.61 13.20 -5.93
N LEU A 36 -1.38 12.35 -6.61
CA LEU A 36 -2.56 11.63 -6.06
C LEU A 36 -2.31 10.13 -6.12
N TYR A 37 -1.13 9.72 -5.65
CA TYR A 37 -0.63 8.36 -5.74
C TYR A 37 0.29 8.07 -4.57
N ILE A 38 0.55 6.79 -4.33
CA ILE A 38 1.54 6.32 -3.37
C ILE A 38 2.81 6.00 -4.14
N GLN A 39 3.92 6.60 -3.73
CA GLN A 39 5.21 6.42 -4.36
C GLN A 39 5.84 5.12 -3.84
N ILE A 40 6.30 4.27 -4.74
CA ILE A 40 7.14 3.12 -4.36
C ILE A 40 8.59 3.61 -4.36
N PRO A 41 9.30 3.58 -3.23
CA PRO A 41 10.71 3.93 -3.15
C PRO A 41 11.53 3.05 -4.09
N LYS A 42 12.57 3.62 -4.72
CA LYS A 42 13.43 2.89 -5.67
C LYS A 42 13.96 1.57 -5.11
N GLY A 43 14.33 1.55 -3.82
CA GLY A 43 14.81 0.34 -3.13
C GLY A 43 13.78 -0.77 -2.96
N LEU A 44 12.48 -0.47 -3.12
CA LEU A 44 11.38 -1.44 -2.99
C LEU A 44 10.74 -1.81 -4.34
N VAL A 45 11.24 -1.26 -5.44
CA VAL A 45 10.70 -1.53 -6.77
C VAL A 45 10.99 -2.97 -7.19
N THR A 46 12.21 -3.47 -6.96
CA THR A 46 12.56 -4.86 -7.27
C THR A 46 11.73 -5.85 -6.46
N ASP A 47 11.51 -5.55 -5.18
CA ASP A 47 10.65 -6.32 -4.27
C ASP A 47 9.22 -6.40 -4.79
N LEU A 48 8.65 -5.27 -5.21
CA LEU A 48 7.32 -5.22 -5.80
C LEU A 48 7.25 -6.04 -7.09
N LEU A 49 8.20 -5.83 -8.00
CA LEU A 49 8.26 -6.49 -9.30
C LEU A 49 8.38 -8.01 -9.15
N THR A 50 9.18 -8.46 -8.18
CA THR A 50 9.26 -9.87 -7.76
C THR A 50 7.89 -10.38 -7.32
N PHE A 51 7.22 -9.68 -6.40
CA PHE A 51 5.92 -10.09 -5.89
C PHE A 51 4.84 -10.18 -6.99
N ILE A 52 4.78 -9.20 -7.89
CA ILE A 52 3.79 -9.17 -8.99
C ILE A 52 4.21 -10.00 -10.20
N ARG A 53 5.40 -10.60 -10.17
CA ARG A 53 5.98 -11.46 -11.23
C ARG A 53 6.08 -10.73 -12.57
N LYS A 54 6.69 -9.55 -12.55
CA LYS A 54 6.89 -8.70 -13.73
C LYS A 54 8.31 -8.16 -13.76
N ASP A 55 8.77 -7.86 -14.97
CA ASP A 55 9.96 -7.05 -15.16
C ASP A 55 9.65 -5.56 -15.06
N TYR A 56 10.70 -4.76 -14.84
CA TYR A 56 10.58 -3.31 -14.85
C TYR A 56 10.14 -2.85 -16.25
N PRO A 57 8.98 -2.21 -16.41
CA PRO A 57 8.47 -1.90 -17.73
C PRO A 57 9.02 -0.55 -18.22
N GLU A 58 8.81 -0.26 -19.51
CA GLU A 58 9.13 1.05 -20.08
C GLU A 58 8.43 2.19 -19.31
N ASN A 59 9.01 3.39 -19.36
CA ASN A 59 8.49 4.54 -18.61
C ASN A 59 7.05 4.90 -19.02
N GLY A 60 6.15 4.95 -18.04
CA GLY A 60 4.73 5.27 -18.24
C GLY A 60 3.80 4.06 -18.37
N MET A 61 4.37 2.86 -18.54
CA MET A 61 3.63 1.60 -18.60
C MET A 61 2.99 1.25 -17.26
N VAL A 62 1.88 0.52 -17.32
CA VAL A 62 1.07 0.11 -16.17
C VAL A 62 1.05 -1.41 -16.06
N HIS A 63 1.38 -1.93 -14.88
CA HIS A 63 1.10 -3.31 -14.48
C HIS A 63 -0.16 -3.32 -13.63
N SER A 64 -1.08 -4.24 -13.91
CA SER A 64 -2.31 -4.42 -13.14
C SER A 64 -2.25 -5.72 -12.34
N LEU A 65 -2.84 -5.70 -11.15
CA LEU A 65 -2.92 -6.83 -10.24
C LEU A 65 -4.33 -6.90 -9.66
N GLU A 66 -4.98 -8.06 -9.79
CA GLU A 66 -6.23 -8.35 -9.10
C GLU A 66 -5.94 -8.61 -7.62
N VAL A 67 -6.69 -7.94 -6.74
CA VAL A 67 -6.52 -8.03 -5.29
C VAL A 67 -7.87 -8.16 -4.59
N TYR A 68 -7.90 -8.92 -3.51
CA TYR A 68 -9.08 -9.12 -2.67
C TYR A 68 -8.92 -8.39 -1.32
N ASP A 69 -10.00 -7.85 -0.77
CA ASP A 69 -9.98 -7.28 0.58
C ASP A 69 -9.77 -8.39 1.62
N ILE A 70 -8.68 -8.33 2.39
CA ILE A 70 -8.37 -9.33 3.43
C ILE A 70 -9.48 -9.44 4.49
N LYS A 71 -10.24 -8.37 4.74
CA LYS A 71 -11.37 -8.36 5.67
C LYS A 71 -12.70 -8.78 5.02
N SER A 72 -12.71 -9.04 3.71
CA SER A 72 -13.88 -9.55 2.99
C SER A 72 -13.45 -10.49 1.85
N PRO A 73 -12.90 -11.67 2.15
CA PRO A 73 -12.26 -12.55 1.15
C PRO A 73 -13.18 -13.05 0.03
N GLU A 74 -14.50 -13.05 0.26
CA GLU A 74 -15.53 -13.48 -0.68
C GLU A 74 -16.02 -12.35 -1.60
N SER A 75 -15.47 -11.14 -1.48
CA SER A 75 -15.81 -10.03 -2.38
C SER A 75 -15.22 -10.21 -3.78
N GLU A 76 -15.81 -9.53 -4.77
CA GLU A 76 -15.23 -9.43 -6.10
C GLU A 76 -13.84 -8.78 -6.04
N PRO A 77 -12.89 -9.23 -6.88
CA PRO A 77 -11.55 -8.65 -6.90
C PRO A 77 -11.59 -7.19 -7.37
N GLU A 78 -10.75 -6.37 -6.76
CA GLU A 78 -10.46 -5.01 -7.20
C GLU A 78 -9.14 -5.00 -7.99
N VAL A 79 -8.95 -4.01 -8.87
CA VAL A 79 -7.71 -3.87 -9.62
C VAL A 79 -6.81 -2.83 -8.95
N LEU A 80 -5.59 -3.23 -8.61
CA LEU A 80 -4.49 -2.37 -8.19
C LEU A 80 -3.49 -2.20 -9.35
N GLU A 81 -3.21 -0.96 -9.73
CA GLU A 81 -2.36 -0.62 -10.87
C GLU A 81 -1.05 0.00 -10.36
N PHE A 82 0.08 -0.39 -10.97
CA PHE A 82 1.39 0.18 -10.72
C PHE A 82 1.94 0.78 -11.99
N ARG A 83 2.30 2.06 -11.97
CA ARG A 83 2.87 2.78 -13.11
C ARG A 83 4.35 3.06 -12.93
N SER A 84 5.16 2.75 -13.93
CA SER A 84 6.57 3.13 -13.95
C SER A 84 6.74 4.65 -14.12
N LYS A 85 7.88 5.16 -13.63
CA LYS A 85 8.32 6.54 -13.77
C LYS A 85 9.80 6.56 -14.13
N SER A 86 10.27 7.70 -14.64
CA SER A 86 11.68 7.94 -14.88
C SER A 86 12.57 7.58 -13.67
N MET A 87 13.79 7.11 -13.99
CA MET A 87 14.84 6.74 -13.04
C MET A 87 14.54 5.50 -12.17
N GLY A 88 13.80 4.52 -12.69
CA GLY A 88 13.60 3.24 -12.00
C GLY A 88 12.60 3.31 -10.84
N ARG A 89 11.73 4.33 -10.83
CA ARG A 89 10.70 4.52 -9.78
C ARG A 89 9.37 3.93 -10.24
N MET A 90 8.51 3.59 -9.29
CA MET A 90 7.11 3.20 -9.56
C MET A 90 6.16 3.91 -8.60
N ARG A 91 4.87 3.92 -8.92
CA ARG A 91 3.79 4.44 -8.05
C ARG A 91 2.51 3.67 -8.29
N THR A 92 1.57 3.73 -7.35
CA THR A 92 0.19 3.31 -7.64
C THR A 92 -0.42 4.20 -8.73
N SER A 93 -1.34 3.65 -9.54
CA SER A 93 -2.05 4.38 -10.59
C SER A 93 -3.52 4.47 -10.28
N LYS A 94 -4.10 5.67 -10.24
CA LYS A 94 -5.56 5.89 -10.12
C LYS A 94 -6.22 5.42 -8.80
N GLN A 95 -5.69 4.45 -8.04
CA GLN A 95 -6.26 4.00 -6.76
C GLN A 95 -5.84 4.92 -5.59
N ASN A 96 -6.72 5.07 -4.60
CA ASN A 96 -6.61 5.95 -3.43
C ASN A 96 -6.65 7.44 -3.75
N ARG A 97 -7.80 7.90 -4.19
CA ARG A 97 -8.10 9.33 -4.24
C ARG A 97 -9.46 9.52 -3.60
N HIS A 98 -9.69 10.64 -2.92
CA HIS A 98 -11.08 11.08 -2.68
C HIS A 98 -11.90 11.21 -3.98
N ARG A 99 -11.22 11.29 -5.14
CA ARG A 99 -11.78 11.52 -6.48
C ARG A 99 -11.89 10.27 -7.38
N ASN A 100 -11.33 9.12 -6.97
CA ASN A 100 -11.28 7.87 -7.74
C ASN A 100 -11.56 6.68 -6.83
N THR A 101 -11.70 5.48 -7.41
CA THR A 101 -11.86 4.22 -6.68
C THR A 101 -10.68 3.96 -5.73
N ARG A 102 -10.92 4.16 -4.42
CA ARG A 102 -10.08 3.68 -3.32
C ARG A 102 -10.31 2.18 -3.17
N LEU A 103 -9.26 1.40 -2.92
CA LEU A 103 -9.44 -0.03 -2.65
C LEU A 103 -10.30 -0.19 -1.39
N SER A 104 -11.19 -1.16 -1.39
CA SER A 104 -12.12 -1.41 -0.29
C SER A 104 -11.40 -1.65 1.03
N ALA A 105 -10.25 -2.32 0.97
CA ALA A 105 -9.37 -2.57 2.12
C ALA A 105 -8.78 -1.29 2.73
N TRP A 106 -8.69 -0.20 1.97
CA TRP A 106 -8.10 1.08 2.38
C TRP A 106 -9.14 2.16 2.67
N LEU A 107 -10.42 1.77 2.82
CA LEU A 107 -11.49 2.69 3.20
C LEU A 107 -11.47 3.03 4.71
N PRO A 108 -11.93 4.23 5.12
CA PRO A 108 -12.03 4.60 6.53
C PRO A 108 -12.92 3.65 7.33
N LYS A 109 -14.00 3.12 6.72
CA LYS A 109 -14.86 2.09 7.32
C LYS A 109 -14.14 0.79 7.69
N ARG A 110 -12.94 0.55 7.12
CA ARG A 110 -12.06 -0.59 7.47
C ARG A 110 -11.04 -0.26 8.56
N GLY A 111 -11.02 0.99 9.03
CA GLY A 111 -10.09 1.54 10.02
C GLY A 111 -8.83 2.15 9.41
N PHE A 112 -8.83 2.41 8.10
CA PHE A 112 -7.74 3.13 7.42
C PHE A 112 -7.73 4.60 7.89
N PRO A 113 -6.57 5.21 8.17
CA PRO A 113 -6.52 6.59 8.64
C PRO A 113 -7.07 7.56 7.60
N THR A 114 -7.56 8.69 8.06
CA THR A 114 -8.07 9.80 7.22
C THR A 114 -7.42 11.10 7.63
N LEU A 115 -7.50 12.08 6.74
CA LEU A 115 -7.16 13.46 7.04
C LEU A 115 -8.37 14.35 6.83
N GLU A 116 -8.43 15.41 7.62
CA GLU A 116 -9.40 16.48 7.38
C GLU A 116 -9.09 17.18 6.05
N PRO A 117 -10.10 17.75 5.37
CA PRO A 117 -9.90 18.54 4.18
C PRO A 117 -8.84 19.63 4.39
N PHE A 118 -7.96 19.83 3.39
CA PHE A 118 -6.89 20.85 3.41
C PHE A 118 -5.80 20.62 4.46
N ALA A 119 -5.72 19.43 5.05
CA ALA A 119 -4.65 19.09 5.98
C ALA A 119 -3.24 19.23 5.36
N SER A 120 -2.29 19.62 6.21
CA SER A 120 -0.88 19.79 5.89
C SER A 120 -0.12 18.45 5.86
N ILE A 121 1.17 18.47 5.51
CA ILE A 121 2.01 17.27 5.58
C ILE A 121 2.33 16.95 7.05
N GLU A 122 2.42 17.97 7.88
CA GLU A 122 2.62 17.89 9.32
C GLU A 122 1.42 17.23 10.01
N ASP A 123 0.20 17.52 9.57
CA ASP A 123 -1.01 16.82 10.01
C ASP A 123 -0.97 15.34 9.62
N ALA A 124 -0.57 15.05 8.38
CA ALA A 124 -0.41 13.68 7.90
C ALA A 124 0.64 12.92 8.72
N GLN A 125 1.75 13.55 9.06
CA GLN A 125 2.79 12.98 9.90
C GLN A 125 2.26 12.65 11.29
N ARG A 126 1.61 13.62 11.95
CA ARG A 126 1.03 13.43 13.28
C ARG A 126 0.02 12.30 13.32
N VAL A 127 -0.88 12.21 12.35
CA VAL A 127 -1.83 11.09 12.27
C VAL A 127 -1.11 9.75 12.10
N LEU A 128 -0.10 9.67 11.22
CA LEU A 128 0.66 8.42 11.07
C LEU A 128 1.41 8.04 12.35
N GLU A 129 1.95 9.02 13.09
CA GLU A 129 2.62 8.81 14.38
C GLU A 129 1.64 8.34 15.47
N GLU A 130 0.43 8.91 15.55
CA GLU A 130 -0.64 8.48 16.45
C GLU A 130 -1.03 7.01 16.22
N TYR A 131 -0.99 6.55 14.96
CA TYR A 131 -1.20 5.15 14.61
C TYR A 131 0.03 4.26 14.82
N GLY A 132 1.19 4.82 15.18
CA GLY A 132 2.45 4.08 15.29
C GLY A 132 2.97 3.58 13.93
N CYS A 133 2.76 4.37 12.88
CA CYS A 133 2.93 4.06 11.46
C CYS A 133 1.79 3.24 10.84
N VAL A 134 1.69 3.33 9.52
CA VAL A 134 0.77 2.52 8.72
C VAL A 134 1.55 1.86 7.60
N HIS A 135 1.39 0.55 7.46
CA HIS A 135 1.97 -0.23 6.37
C HIS A 135 0.86 -0.74 5.49
N LEU A 136 1.00 -0.55 4.18
CA LEU A 136 0.17 -1.20 3.18
C LEU A 136 0.80 -2.53 2.84
N PHE A 137 0.00 -3.56 2.61
CA PHE A 137 0.55 -4.86 2.23
C PHE A 137 -0.28 -5.57 1.16
N LEU A 138 0.42 -6.45 0.45
CA LEU A 138 -0.10 -7.47 -0.43
C LEU A 138 0.34 -8.83 0.09
N ALA A 139 -0.59 -9.77 0.23
CA ALA A 139 -0.30 -11.12 0.69
C ALA A 139 -0.79 -12.13 -0.36
N ARG A 140 0.10 -12.97 -0.88
CA ARG A 140 -0.28 -14.08 -1.75
C ARG A 140 -0.40 -15.34 -0.90
N LEU A 141 -1.56 -16.00 -0.97
CA LEU A 141 -1.75 -17.30 -0.33
C LEU A 141 -1.25 -18.44 -1.22
N GLU A 142 -1.19 -19.66 -0.67
CA GLU A 142 -0.90 -20.87 -1.45
C GLU A 142 -1.89 -21.09 -2.62
N SER A 143 -3.12 -20.59 -2.51
CA SER A 143 -4.12 -20.59 -3.59
C SER A 143 -3.80 -19.63 -4.75
N SER A 144 -2.70 -18.88 -4.66
CA SER A 144 -2.27 -17.82 -5.59
C SER A 144 -3.12 -16.55 -5.59
N LYS A 145 -4.27 -16.53 -4.89
CA LYS A 145 -5.04 -15.30 -4.63
C LYS A 145 -4.18 -14.27 -3.89
N VAL A 146 -4.29 -13.02 -4.29
CA VAL A 146 -3.60 -11.89 -3.65
C VAL A 146 -4.61 -11.08 -2.84
N PHE A 147 -4.29 -10.85 -1.58
CA PHE A 147 -5.06 -10.01 -0.68
C PHE A 147 -4.35 -8.70 -0.45
N VAL A 148 -5.11 -7.63 -0.32
CA VAL A 148 -4.62 -6.30 0.04
C VAL A 148 -5.15 -5.91 1.41
N GLY A 149 -4.32 -5.19 2.16
CA GLY A 149 -4.68 -4.71 3.47
C GLY A 149 -3.74 -3.62 3.97
N PHE A 150 -3.87 -3.34 5.25
CA PHE A 150 -2.95 -2.46 5.97
C PHE A 150 -2.82 -2.90 7.43
N THR A 151 -1.69 -2.56 8.02
CA THR A 151 -1.36 -2.74 9.44
C THR A 151 -1.00 -1.39 10.04
N LYS A 152 -1.10 -1.29 11.37
CA LYS A 152 -0.83 -0.06 12.12
C LYS A 152 -0.06 -0.40 13.39
N GLY A 153 0.88 0.46 13.79
CA GLY A 153 1.54 0.34 15.08
C GLY A 153 2.38 -0.91 15.22
N GLN A 154 2.15 -1.61 16.32
CA GLN A 154 2.82 -2.85 16.70
C GLN A 154 1.94 -4.07 16.36
N PRO A 155 2.53 -5.27 16.25
CA PRO A 155 1.77 -6.50 16.07
C PRO A 155 0.73 -6.66 17.20
N PRO A 156 -0.55 -6.94 16.89
CA PRO A 156 -1.60 -6.96 17.91
C PRO A 156 -1.54 -8.20 18.81
N THR A 157 -0.90 -9.28 18.35
CA THR A 157 -0.71 -10.50 19.14
C THR A 157 0.74 -10.99 19.08
N LYS A 158 1.12 -11.84 20.06
CA LYS A 158 2.41 -12.55 20.02
C LYS A 158 2.56 -13.44 18.79
N SER A 159 1.44 -14.00 18.30
CA SER A 159 1.44 -14.84 17.10
C SER A 159 1.73 -14.04 15.83
N ASP A 160 1.28 -12.79 15.77
CA ASP A 160 1.60 -11.87 14.67
C ASP A 160 3.07 -11.45 14.75
N ALA A 161 3.55 -11.12 15.95
CA ALA A 161 4.94 -10.77 16.20
C ALA A 161 5.92 -11.90 15.86
N SER A 162 5.49 -13.16 16.00
CA SER A 162 6.31 -14.33 15.68
C SER A 162 6.28 -14.72 14.20
N GLN A 163 5.50 -14.05 13.36
CA GLN A 163 5.52 -14.33 11.92
C GLN A 163 6.89 -13.96 11.34
N PRO A 164 7.45 -14.76 10.40
CA PRO A 164 8.77 -14.50 9.83
C PRO A 164 8.86 -13.20 9.02
N PHE A 165 7.72 -12.62 8.67
CA PHE A 165 7.59 -11.35 7.95
C PHE A 165 7.08 -10.20 8.83
N SER A 166 6.98 -10.38 10.16
CA SER A 166 6.41 -9.37 11.07
C SER A 166 7.11 -8.01 10.94
N ASP A 167 8.43 -8.01 10.83
CA ASP A 167 9.22 -6.77 10.70
C ASP A 167 8.93 -6.00 9.40
N LEU A 168 8.30 -6.62 8.40
CA LEU A 168 7.87 -5.93 7.19
C LEU A 168 6.50 -5.24 7.35
N LEU A 169 5.69 -5.66 8.31
CA LEU A 169 4.31 -5.19 8.48
C LEU A 169 4.14 -4.17 9.61
N TRP A 170 5.07 -4.10 10.55
CA TRP A 170 4.92 -3.25 11.73
C TRP A 170 6.20 -2.47 12.04
N GLY A 171 6.06 -1.42 12.85
CA GLY A 171 7.16 -0.59 13.29
C GLY A 171 7.82 0.25 12.18
N GLU A 172 9.11 0.54 12.37
CA GLU A 172 9.85 1.54 11.60
C GLU A 172 10.37 1.06 10.24
N SER A 173 10.18 -0.22 9.91
CA SER A 173 10.56 -0.77 8.61
C SER A 173 9.98 0.05 7.46
N LYS A 174 10.68 0.07 6.33
CA LYS A 174 10.15 0.69 5.10
C LYS A 174 9.17 -0.22 4.37
N GLY A 175 9.06 -1.47 4.81
CA GLY A 175 8.44 -2.57 4.08
C GLY A 175 9.47 -3.35 3.27
N GLY A 176 9.01 -4.23 2.38
CA GLY A 176 9.87 -5.12 1.62
C GLY A 176 9.11 -6.29 1.03
N TYR A 177 9.85 -7.30 0.59
CA TYR A 177 9.31 -8.57 0.13
C TYR A 177 9.78 -9.73 1.01
N TRP A 178 8.88 -10.68 1.25
CA TRP A 178 9.17 -11.94 1.91
C TRP A 178 8.51 -13.10 1.16
N SER A 179 9.14 -14.28 1.18
CA SER A 179 8.55 -15.51 0.67
C SER A 179 8.82 -16.69 1.60
N SER A 180 7.93 -17.68 1.62
CA SER A 180 8.07 -18.88 2.46
C SER A 180 9.21 -19.82 2.01
N GLY A 181 9.89 -19.52 0.89
CA GLY A 181 11.00 -20.31 0.36
C GLY A 181 12.33 -19.54 0.27
N SER A 182 12.37 -18.32 0.83
CA SER A 182 13.60 -17.51 0.96
C SER A 182 14.29 -17.73 2.30
#